data_AF-A0A6J1WGF2-F1
#
_entry.id   AF-A0A6J1WGF2-F1
#
_cell.length_a   1.000
_cell.length_b   1.000
_cell.length_c   1.000
_cell.angle_alpha   90.00
_cell.angle_beta   90.00
_cell.angle_gamma   90.00
#
_symmetry.space_group_name_H-M   'P 1'
#
loop_
_entity.id
_entity.type
_entity.pdbx_description
1 polymer ?
#
loop_
_entity_poly.entity_id
_entity_poly.type
_entity_poly.pdbx_seq_one_letter_code
_entity_poly.pdbx_strand_id
1 'polypeptide(L)'
;MQVFTPLILVWLVAGVRAVIRTPLEAFRPSGEIHIRRPDKLAFLLHRRTTLPPKSGLKILYQTGTSEEDLPDCRARQVCSKVDLYDASQPWIERKCRCLGHRPCSSDLSADDDHTLSDKTTLYKTCEPVKRLPKCRYFKDAAWTIFSFPDSNATQQIVNCHCPKNSVTYLLKKLPYTTPSGEQGNQYQFACSPQSRLRCSRKEPCKLFSARRRHEQIDEVNANTICQCPRDHTCPRHHTETGVLPGVTYAAEDIRTYHGYCLPEPPPDVYRFVGDKD
;
A
#
# COMPACT_ATOMS: atom_id res chain seq x y z
N MET A 1 82.55 -11.21 12.29
CA MET A 1 82.43 -12.67 12.44
C MET A 1 81.09 -12.99 13.09
N GLN A 2 80.40 -14.01 12.55
CA GLN A 2 79.27 -14.77 13.14
C GLN A 2 77.93 -14.02 13.22
N VAL A 3 77.00 -14.19 12.27
CA VAL A 3 76.22 -15.40 11.91
C VAL A 3 75.36 -15.86 13.08
N PHE A 4 74.07 -15.50 13.06
CA PHE A 4 73.02 -16.36 13.60
C PHE A 4 71.86 -16.43 12.60
N THR A 5 71.70 -17.64 12.08
CA THR A 5 70.65 -18.18 11.22
C THR A 5 69.32 -18.36 11.98
N PRO A 6 68.21 -18.63 11.27
CA PRO A 6 66.85 -18.22 11.63
C PRO A 6 66.02 -19.32 12.31
N LEU A 7 64.92 -18.91 12.95
CA LEU A 7 63.83 -19.82 13.36
C LEU A 7 62.63 -19.60 12.44
N ILE A 8 62.41 -20.63 11.62
CA ILE A 8 61.33 -20.81 10.67
C ILE A 8 60.03 -21.09 11.46
N LEU A 9 59.01 -20.25 11.28
CA LEU A 9 57.62 -20.58 11.64
C LEU A 9 56.78 -20.56 10.36
N VAL A 10 56.60 -21.74 9.77
CA VAL A 10 55.72 -21.96 8.61
C VAL A 10 54.26 -21.83 9.06
N TRP A 11 53.60 -20.78 8.61
CA TRP A 11 52.14 -20.67 8.64
C TRP A 11 51.55 -21.51 7.51
N LEU A 12 51.03 -22.69 7.84
CA LEU A 12 50.12 -23.45 6.98
C LEU A 12 48.71 -22.85 7.11
N VAL A 13 48.39 -21.86 6.26
CA VAL A 13 46.98 -21.51 6.00
C VAL A 13 46.48 -22.41 4.88
N ALA A 14 45.81 -23.49 5.27
CA ALA A 14 45.02 -24.31 4.38
C ALA A 14 43.96 -23.43 3.70
N GLY A 15 44.00 -23.35 2.38
CA GLY A 15 43.04 -22.61 1.57
C GLY A 15 41.67 -23.25 1.61
N VAL A 16 40.78 -22.73 2.45
CA VAL A 16 39.33 -22.90 2.27
C VAL A 16 38.88 -21.79 1.32
N ARG A 17 38.81 -22.09 0.02
CA ARG A 17 38.06 -21.27 -0.93
C ARG A 17 36.58 -21.42 -0.61
N ALA A 18 36.07 -20.58 0.29
CA ALA A 18 34.65 -20.34 0.42
C ALA A 18 34.16 -19.70 -0.89
N VAL A 19 33.54 -20.50 -1.75
CA VAL A 19 32.75 -19.98 -2.88
C VAL A 19 31.48 -19.39 -2.29
N ILE A 20 31.51 -18.09 -2.01
CA ILE A 20 30.32 -17.32 -1.69
C ILE A 20 29.49 -17.25 -2.98
N ARG A 21 28.51 -18.15 -3.11
CA ARG A 21 27.46 -18.02 -4.13
C ARG A 21 26.61 -16.82 -3.76
N THR A 22 26.65 -15.80 -4.60
CA THR A 22 25.76 -14.65 -4.56
C THR A 22 24.32 -15.10 -4.86
N PRO A 23 23.28 -14.58 -4.18
CA PRO A 23 21.90 -14.96 -4.42
C PRO A 23 21.36 -14.19 -5.63
N LEU A 24 21.82 -14.53 -6.83
CA LEU A 24 21.33 -13.98 -8.10
C LEU A 24 21.24 -15.07 -9.17
N GLU A 25 20.64 -16.21 -8.83
CA GLU A 25 20.41 -17.31 -9.79
C GLU A 25 19.06 -18.03 -9.57
N ALA A 26 18.05 -17.30 -9.08
CA ALA A 26 16.69 -17.83 -8.90
C ALA A 26 15.73 -17.55 -10.07
N PHE A 27 16.18 -16.91 -11.15
CA PHE A 27 15.36 -16.64 -12.33
C PHE A 27 15.99 -17.22 -13.59
N ARG A 28 16.09 -18.55 -13.66
CA ARG A 28 16.22 -19.27 -14.92
C ARG A 28 14.82 -19.73 -15.33
N PRO A 29 14.33 -19.42 -16.54
CA PRO A 29 13.01 -19.85 -16.99
C PRO A 29 13.08 -21.34 -17.34
N SER A 30 12.70 -22.20 -16.39
CA SER A 30 12.45 -23.62 -16.67
C SER A 30 10.99 -23.80 -17.09
N GLY A 31 10.81 -24.28 -18.31
CA GLY A 31 9.65 -25.07 -18.72
C GLY A 31 8.36 -24.30 -18.96
N GLU A 32 7.90 -24.37 -20.20
CA GLU A 32 6.60 -23.93 -20.67
C GLU A 32 5.48 -24.72 -19.94
N ILE A 33 4.95 -24.16 -18.84
CA ILE A 33 3.78 -24.71 -18.16
C ILE A 33 2.53 -24.23 -18.90
N HIS A 34 1.92 -25.12 -19.68
CA HIS A 34 0.58 -24.91 -20.23
C HIS A 34 -0.45 -24.83 -19.09
N ILE A 35 -0.77 -23.61 -18.65
CA ILE A 35 -1.88 -23.36 -17.73
C ILE A 35 -3.18 -23.45 -18.54
N ARG A 36 -3.89 -24.58 -18.41
CA ARG A 36 -5.29 -24.69 -18.87
C ARG A 36 -6.16 -23.69 -18.10
N ARG A 37 -6.85 -22.83 -18.85
CA ARG A 37 -7.90 -21.92 -18.38
C ARG A 37 -9.07 -22.74 -17.84
N PRO A 38 -9.50 -22.59 -16.58
CA PRO A 38 -10.85 -22.94 -16.19
C PRO A 38 -11.75 -21.77 -16.60
N ASP A 39 -12.39 -21.89 -17.75
CA ASP A 39 -13.53 -21.05 -18.10
C ASP A 39 -14.70 -21.39 -17.16
N LYS A 40 -15.40 -20.35 -16.72
CA LYS A 40 -16.56 -20.32 -15.80
C LYS A 40 -16.23 -20.17 -14.31
N LEU A 41 -15.84 -18.95 -13.93
CA LEU A 41 -16.11 -18.42 -12.58
C LEU A 41 -17.54 -17.85 -12.57
N ALA A 42 -18.37 -18.38 -11.68
CA ALA A 42 -19.66 -17.80 -11.35
C ALA A 42 -19.46 -16.36 -10.86
N PHE A 43 -20.22 -15.42 -11.43
CA PHE A 43 -20.31 -14.05 -10.97
C PHE A 43 -20.80 -14.04 -9.52
N LEU A 44 -19.88 -13.87 -8.57
CA LEU A 44 -20.23 -13.52 -7.20
C LEU A 44 -20.86 -12.13 -7.23
N LEU A 45 -22.15 -12.06 -6.89
CA LEU A 45 -22.88 -10.83 -6.65
C LEU A 45 -22.03 -9.93 -5.75
N HIS A 46 -21.72 -8.73 -6.23
CA HIS A 46 -21.23 -7.64 -5.39
C HIS A 46 -22.31 -7.36 -4.33
N ARG A 47 -22.08 -7.83 -3.10
CA ARG A 47 -22.81 -7.33 -1.93
C ARG A 47 -22.50 -5.84 -1.85
N ARG A 48 -23.47 -5.01 -2.26
CA ARG A 48 -23.43 -3.55 -2.06
C ARG A 48 -23.26 -3.30 -0.56
N THR A 49 -22.05 -2.94 -0.15
CA THR A 49 -21.83 -2.34 1.15
C THR A 49 -22.51 -0.97 1.09
N THR A 50 -23.60 -0.79 1.82
CA THR A 50 -24.26 0.50 2.00
C THR A 50 -23.27 1.42 2.71
N LEU A 51 -22.66 2.34 1.97
CA LEU A 51 -21.77 3.35 2.53
C LEU A 51 -22.58 4.25 3.48
N PRO A 52 -21.99 4.66 4.62
CA PRO A 52 -22.69 5.51 5.59
C PRO A 52 -23.05 6.88 4.97
N PRO A 53 -24.12 7.54 5.48
CA PRO A 53 -24.54 8.85 5.02
C PRO A 53 -23.45 9.91 5.23
N LYS A 54 -23.35 10.89 4.30
CA LYS A 54 -22.32 11.96 4.27
C LYS A 54 -22.19 12.78 5.58
N SER A 55 -23.18 12.74 6.49
CA SER A 55 -23.23 13.55 7.72
C SER A 55 -22.29 13.11 8.86
N GLY A 56 -21.54 12.02 8.70
CA GLY A 56 -20.53 11.55 9.68
C GLY A 56 -19.10 11.48 9.13
N LEU A 57 -18.86 12.01 7.93
CA LEU A 57 -17.58 11.89 7.24
C LEU A 57 -16.56 12.88 7.81
N LYS A 58 -15.46 12.36 8.36
CA LYS A 58 -14.37 13.20 8.86
C LYS A 58 -13.53 13.73 7.70
N ILE A 59 -13.31 15.04 7.69
CA ILE A 59 -12.46 15.73 6.71
C ILE A 59 -11.26 16.29 7.46
N LEU A 60 -10.07 15.86 7.05
CA LEU A 60 -8.77 16.31 7.55
C LEU A 60 -8.10 17.16 6.47
N TYR A 61 -7.21 18.05 6.90
CA TYR A 61 -6.42 18.90 6.03
C TYR A 61 -4.96 18.53 6.18
N GLN A 62 -4.21 18.46 5.07
CA GLN A 62 -2.78 18.17 5.13
C GLN A 62 -2.01 19.28 5.86
N THR A 63 -2.42 20.52 5.65
CA THR A 63 -1.84 21.72 6.25
C THR A 63 -2.99 22.59 6.75
N GLY A 64 -2.85 23.15 7.95
CA GLY A 64 -3.90 23.97 8.56
C GLY A 64 -5.13 23.17 9.00
N THR A 65 -6.26 23.86 9.12
CA THR A 65 -7.53 23.30 9.61
C THR A 65 -8.72 23.61 8.70
N SER A 66 -8.53 24.38 7.62
CA SER A 66 -9.59 24.73 6.67
C SER A 66 -9.14 24.69 5.20
N GLU A 67 -10.07 24.90 4.27
CA GLU A 67 -9.78 24.92 2.82
C GLU A 67 -8.89 26.12 2.44
N GLU A 68 -9.01 27.24 3.15
CA GLU A 68 -8.25 28.47 2.90
C GLU A 68 -6.76 28.29 3.16
N ASP A 69 -6.40 27.39 4.10
CA ASP A 69 -5.02 27.05 4.44
C ASP A 69 -4.33 26.20 3.35
N LEU A 70 -5.13 25.61 2.45
CA LEU A 70 -4.59 24.74 1.41
C LEU A 70 -4.05 25.54 0.22
N PRO A 71 -2.92 25.10 -0.36
CA PRO A 71 -2.37 25.70 -1.57
C PRO A 71 -3.25 25.36 -2.79
N ASP A 72 -3.07 26.10 -3.88
CA ASP A 72 -3.68 25.74 -5.16
C ASP A 72 -3.03 24.49 -5.77
N CYS A 73 -3.84 23.61 -6.36
CA CYS A 73 -3.37 22.38 -6.98
C CYS A 73 -2.57 22.67 -8.26
N ARG A 74 -1.47 21.96 -8.45
CA ARG A 74 -0.80 21.86 -9.76
C ARG A 74 -1.57 20.95 -10.71
N ALA A 75 -1.24 21.04 -12.00
CA ALA A 75 -1.79 20.15 -13.02
C ALA A 75 -1.57 18.68 -12.65
N ARG A 76 -2.63 17.87 -12.78
CA ARG A 76 -2.66 16.44 -12.41
C ARG A 76 -2.26 16.12 -10.96
N GLN A 77 -2.31 17.09 -10.06
CA GLN A 77 -2.10 16.86 -8.64
C GLN A 77 -3.34 16.18 -8.02
N VAL A 78 -3.11 15.27 -7.08
CA VAL A 78 -4.15 14.73 -6.21
C VAL A 78 -4.64 15.84 -5.27
N CYS A 79 -5.92 16.18 -5.37
CA CYS A 79 -6.54 17.23 -4.56
C CYS A 79 -7.11 16.71 -3.23
N SER A 80 -7.54 15.44 -3.20
CA SER A 80 -7.94 14.78 -1.97
C SER A 80 -7.64 13.29 -1.99
N LYS A 81 -7.42 12.72 -0.80
CA LYS A 81 -7.28 11.30 -0.55
C LYS A 81 -8.49 10.84 0.24
N VAL A 82 -9.22 9.84 -0.25
CA VAL A 82 -10.33 9.22 0.49
C VAL A 82 -9.87 7.86 0.95
N ASP A 83 -9.92 7.62 2.26
CA ASP A 83 -9.55 6.33 2.84
C ASP A 83 -10.83 5.55 3.16
N LEU A 84 -10.89 4.32 2.65
CA LEU A 84 -12.00 3.38 2.80
C LEU A 84 -11.56 2.10 3.53
N TYR A 85 -10.44 2.14 4.26
CA TYR A 85 -9.93 0.99 5.00
C TYR A 85 -10.95 0.46 6.02
N ASP A 86 -11.50 1.36 6.83
CA ASP A 86 -12.66 1.08 7.67
C ASP A 86 -13.93 1.61 6.99
N ALA A 87 -14.75 0.69 6.47
CA ALA A 87 -15.99 1.04 5.78
C ALA A 87 -17.03 1.70 6.70
N SER A 88 -16.92 1.53 8.02
CA SER A 88 -17.81 2.15 9.00
C SER A 88 -17.44 3.60 9.29
N GLN A 89 -16.16 3.95 9.12
CA GLN A 89 -15.63 5.29 9.35
C GLN A 89 -14.68 5.71 8.22
N PRO A 90 -15.19 5.92 6.99
CA PRO A 90 -14.39 6.51 5.93
C PRO A 90 -14.01 7.95 6.30
N TRP A 91 -12.91 8.45 5.72
CA TRP A 91 -12.47 9.82 5.94
C TRP A 91 -11.77 10.38 4.70
N ILE A 92 -11.71 11.72 4.62
CA ILE A 92 -11.10 12.44 3.51
C ILE A 92 -9.93 13.28 4.04
N GLU A 93 -8.81 13.25 3.34
CA GLU A 93 -7.70 14.18 3.51
C GLU A 93 -7.67 15.16 2.34
N ARG A 94 -7.83 16.45 2.60
CA ARG A 94 -7.70 17.53 1.62
C ARG A 94 -6.23 17.94 1.48
N LYS A 95 -5.79 18.10 0.23
CA LYS A 95 -4.37 18.35 -0.13
C LYS A 95 -4.14 19.71 -0.75
N CYS A 96 -5.05 20.17 -1.61
CA CYS A 96 -4.97 21.45 -2.32
C CYS A 96 -6.35 21.86 -2.88
N ARG A 97 -6.50 23.15 -3.21
CA ARG A 97 -7.70 23.72 -3.85
C ARG A 97 -7.58 23.66 -5.37
N CYS A 98 -8.61 23.17 -6.06
CA CYS A 98 -8.61 23.16 -7.52
C CYS A 98 -8.79 24.56 -8.09
N LEU A 99 -8.10 24.84 -9.20
CA LEU A 99 -8.18 26.13 -9.90
C LEU A 99 -9.59 26.43 -10.40
N GLY A 100 -9.98 27.71 -10.38
CA GLY A 100 -11.31 28.17 -10.83
C GLY A 100 -12.45 27.88 -9.86
N HIS A 101 -12.15 27.73 -8.55
CA HIS A 101 -13.10 27.50 -7.46
C HIS A 101 -14.02 26.28 -7.64
N ARG A 102 -13.64 25.30 -8.47
CA ARG A 102 -14.35 24.02 -8.50
C ARG A 102 -13.96 23.22 -7.27
N PRO A 103 -14.91 22.74 -6.45
CA PRO A 103 -14.55 21.92 -5.30
C PRO A 103 -13.95 20.58 -5.76
N CYS A 104 -12.89 20.14 -5.10
CA CYS A 104 -12.36 18.78 -5.29
C CYS A 104 -13.43 17.75 -4.92
N SER A 105 -13.56 16.69 -5.71
CA SER A 105 -14.53 15.62 -5.45
C SER A 105 -14.38 15.07 -4.03
N SER A 106 -15.53 14.83 -3.38
CA SER A 106 -15.64 14.23 -2.04
C SER A 106 -16.49 12.97 -2.06
N ASP A 107 -16.72 12.40 -3.24
CA ASP A 107 -17.50 11.18 -3.36
C ASP A 107 -16.69 9.97 -2.90
N LEU A 108 -17.36 9.06 -2.18
CA LEU A 108 -16.75 7.84 -1.65
C LEU A 108 -16.69 6.71 -2.69
N SER A 109 -17.18 6.94 -3.92
CA SER A 109 -17.08 6.02 -5.04
C SER A 109 -16.00 6.46 -6.02
N ALA A 110 -15.61 5.56 -6.92
CA ALA A 110 -14.68 5.85 -8.02
C ALA A 110 -15.38 6.30 -9.31
N ASP A 111 -16.72 6.41 -9.30
CA ASP A 111 -17.55 6.57 -10.51
C ASP A 111 -17.79 8.04 -10.90
N ASP A 112 -16.83 8.93 -10.60
CA ASP A 112 -16.93 10.38 -10.77
C ASP A 112 -16.00 10.96 -11.86
N ASP A 113 -15.37 10.09 -12.66
CA ASP A 113 -14.37 10.43 -13.69
C ASP A 113 -13.13 11.19 -13.19
N HIS A 114 -12.99 11.41 -11.88
CA HIS A 114 -11.92 12.17 -11.25
C HIS A 114 -11.12 11.35 -10.23
N THR A 115 -11.37 10.03 -10.20
CA THR A 115 -10.82 9.12 -9.19
C THR A 115 -9.86 8.08 -9.76
N LEU A 116 -8.76 7.87 -9.03
CA LEU A 116 -7.86 6.73 -9.17
C LEU A 116 -7.97 5.86 -7.92
N SER A 117 -8.14 4.55 -8.07
CA SER A 117 -8.17 3.63 -6.93
C SER A 117 -6.86 2.85 -6.82
N ASP A 118 -6.35 2.73 -5.59
CA ASP A 118 -5.28 1.80 -5.25
C ASP A 118 -5.55 1.24 -3.86
N LYS A 119 -5.61 -0.09 -3.75
CA LYS A 119 -5.99 -0.80 -2.52
C LYS A 119 -7.32 -0.28 -1.93
N THR A 120 -7.27 0.28 -0.72
CA THR A 120 -8.42 0.83 0.03
C THR A 120 -8.52 2.34 -0.09
N THR A 121 -7.69 2.98 -0.93
CA THR A 121 -7.61 4.42 -1.05
C THR A 121 -8.09 4.89 -2.42
N LEU A 122 -8.86 5.97 -2.43
CA LEU A 122 -9.22 6.70 -3.63
C LEU A 122 -8.44 8.02 -3.68
N TYR A 123 -7.75 8.28 -4.78
CA TYR A 123 -7.07 9.53 -5.04
C TYR A 123 -7.89 10.35 -6.01
N LYS A 124 -8.34 11.52 -5.56
CA LYS A 124 -9.16 12.45 -6.34
C LYS A 124 -8.28 13.49 -7.01
N THR A 125 -8.64 13.87 -8.22
CA THR A 125 -7.91 14.87 -9.03
C THR A 125 -8.86 15.95 -9.52
N CYS A 126 -8.33 17.14 -9.80
CA CYS A 126 -9.13 18.26 -10.32
C CYS A 126 -9.53 18.08 -11.78
N GLU A 127 -8.74 17.32 -12.54
CA GLU A 127 -8.92 17.07 -13.96
C GLU A 127 -9.46 15.65 -14.19
N PRO A 128 -10.24 15.42 -15.26
CA PRO A 128 -10.74 14.08 -15.55
C PRO A 128 -9.60 13.07 -15.78
N VAL A 129 -9.63 11.97 -15.04
CA VAL A 129 -8.56 10.97 -15.09
C VAL A 129 -8.52 10.26 -16.43
N LYS A 130 -9.64 10.19 -17.18
CA LYS A 130 -9.73 9.54 -18.51
C LYS A 130 -8.69 10.02 -19.52
N ARG A 131 -8.13 11.22 -19.35
CA ARG A 131 -7.09 11.81 -20.22
C ARG A 131 -5.69 11.25 -19.96
N LEU A 132 -5.47 10.58 -18.83
CA LEU A 132 -4.17 10.03 -18.47
C LEU A 132 -3.88 8.75 -19.28
N PRO A 133 -2.65 8.56 -19.79
CA PRO A 133 -2.28 7.33 -20.49
C PRO A 133 -2.26 6.13 -19.54
N LYS A 134 -2.21 4.90 -20.08
CA LYS A 134 -2.00 3.69 -19.27
C LYS A 134 -0.51 3.47 -19.00
N CYS A 135 -0.15 3.18 -17.76
CA CYS A 135 1.22 2.87 -17.36
C CYS A 135 1.63 1.48 -17.83
N ARG A 136 2.88 1.31 -18.27
CA ARG A 136 3.52 0.00 -18.40
C ARG A 136 3.99 -0.48 -17.03
N TYR A 137 3.75 -1.75 -16.74
CA TYR A 137 4.21 -2.38 -15.50
C TYR A 137 5.72 -2.21 -15.31
N PHE A 138 6.12 -1.97 -14.05
CA PHE A 138 7.50 -1.88 -13.57
C PHE A 138 8.39 -0.77 -14.14
N LYS A 139 7.97 -0.10 -15.22
CA LYS A 139 8.77 0.88 -15.96
C LYS A 139 8.28 2.30 -15.74
N ASP A 140 6.99 2.53 -15.94
CA ASP A 140 6.44 3.89 -15.90
C ASP A 140 6.02 4.24 -14.46
N ALA A 141 6.36 5.45 -14.03
CA ALA A 141 5.94 5.96 -12.72
C ALA A 141 4.49 6.45 -12.81
N ALA A 142 3.56 5.72 -12.19
CA ALA A 142 2.14 6.04 -12.09
C ALA A 142 1.90 7.40 -11.46
N TRP A 143 2.58 7.66 -10.34
CA TRP A 143 2.61 8.96 -9.70
C TRP A 143 3.94 9.22 -9.01
N THR A 144 4.13 10.47 -8.65
CA THR A 144 5.31 10.96 -7.95
C THR A 144 4.87 11.78 -6.74
N ILE A 145 5.42 11.47 -5.58
CA ILE A 145 5.21 12.23 -4.34
C ILE A 145 6.45 13.06 -4.06
N PHE A 146 6.28 14.37 -3.95
CA PHE A 146 7.29 15.32 -3.46
C PHE A 146 7.00 15.60 -1.99
N SER A 147 8.00 15.45 -1.13
CA SER A 147 7.93 15.87 0.27
C SER A 147 8.63 17.22 0.41
N PHE A 148 7.92 18.22 0.90
CA PHE A 148 8.44 19.56 1.15
C PHE A 148 8.70 19.75 2.65
N PRO A 149 9.97 19.77 3.09
CA PRO A 149 10.30 19.88 4.51
C PRO A 149 9.90 21.25 5.10
N ASP A 150 10.00 22.33 4.33
CA ASP A 150 9.60 23.69 4.73
C ASP A 150 8.14 23.81 5.18
N SER A 151 7.23 23.12 4.51
CA SER A 151 5.78 23.30 4.64
C SER A 151 5.08 22.09 5.27
N ASN A 152 5.83 21.04 5.64
CA ASN A 152 5.30 19.74 6.06
C ASN A 152 4.23 19.18 5.10
N ALA A 153 4.27 19.63 3.85
CA ALA A 153 3.29 19.33 2.83
C ALA A 153 3.84 18.27 1.88
N THR A 154 2.94 17.46 1.34
CA THR A 154 3.24 16.55 0.25
C THR A 154 2.46 16.93 -0.99
N GLN A 155 3.07 16.76 -2.15
CA GLN A 155 2.43 16.93 -3.45
C GLN A 155 2.53 15.61 -4.22
N GLN A 156 1.39 15.05 -4.57
CA GLN A 156 1.30 13.83 -5.37
C GLN A 156 0.83 14.18 -6.78
N ILE A 157 1.71 14.04 -7.78
CA ILE A 157 1.41 14.28 -9.19
C ILE A 157 1.18 12.94 -9.89
N VAL A 158 0.04 12.81 -10.55
CA VAL A 158 -0.31 11.60 -11.31
C VAL A 158 0.16 11.75 -12.76
N ASN A 159 0.85 10.73 -13.26
CA ASN A 159 1.37 10.69 -14.62
C ASN A 159 0.55 9.77 -15.53
N CYS A 160 0.09 8.62 -15.01
CA CYS A 160 -0.63 7.62 -15.79
C CYS A 160 -1.53 6.73 -14.91
N HIS A 161 -2.47 6.04 -15.56
CA HIS A 161 -3.33 5.02 -14.96
C HIS A 161 -2.65 3.68 -14.89
N CYS A 162 -2.63 3.07 -13.71
CA CYS A 162 -2.28 1.66 -13.65
C CYS A 162 -3.34 0.78 -14.39
N PRO A 163 -2.93 -0.35 -14.98
CA PRO A 163 -3.86 -1.32 -15.54
C PRO A 163 -4.79 -1.90 -14.45
N LYS A 164 -5.92 -2.52 -14.85
CA LYS A 164 -6.82 -3.16 -13.88
C LYS A 164 -6.11 -4.29 -13.12
N ASN A 165 -6.48 -4.51 -11.86
CA ASN A 165 -5.89 -5.52 -10.97
C ASN A 165 -4.37 -5.34 -10.76
N SER A 166 -3.91 -4.09 -10.72
CA SER A 166 -2.56 -3.73 -10.31
C SER A 166 -2.54 -3.20 -8.88
N VAL A 167 -1.35 -3.18 -8.29
CA VAL A 167 -1.05 -2.44 -7.07
C VAL A 167 0.12 -1.50 -7.33
N THR A 168 0.12 -0.33 -6.69
CA THR A 168 1.30 0.54 -6.76
C THR A 168 2.38 0.14 -5.76
N TYR A 169 3.64 0.37 -6.12
CA TYR A 169 4.78 0.15 -5.25
C TYR A 169 5.84 1.23 -5.44
N LEU A 170 6.62 1.51 -4.40
CA LEU A 170 7.73 2.46 -4.47
C LEU A 170 8.81 1.93 -5.43
N LEU A 171 9.02 2.63 -6.53
CA LEU A 171 10.02 2.31 -7.54
C LEU A 171 11.38 2.89 -7.15
N LYS A 172 11.43 4.19 -6.85
CA LYS A 172 12.66 4.95 -6.56
C LYS A 172 12.41 6.06 -5.56
N LYS A 173 13.40 6.32 -4.72
CA LYS A 173 13.55 7.53 -3.91
C LYS A 173 14.72 8.34 -4.49
N LEU A 174 14.47 9.60 -4.80
CA LEU A 174 15.47 10.52 -5.35
C LEU A 174 15.52 11.78 -4.47
N PRO A 175 16.70 12.40 -4.28
CA PRO A 175 16.76 13.73 -3.70
C PRO A 175 16.10 14.73 -4.65
N TYR A 176 15.45 15.74 -4.09
CA TYR A 176 14.79 16.80 -4.85
C TYR A 176 15.04 18.14 -4.17
N THR A 177 15.56 19.11 -4.90
CA THR A 177 15.71 20.47 -4.38
C THR A 177 14.40 21.22 -4.59
N THR A 178 13.81 21.73 -3.51
CA THR A 178 12.60 22.53 -3.56
C THR A 178 12.86 23.85 -4.30
N PRO A 179 11.82 24.55 -4.77
CA PRO A 179 11.98 25.90 -5.32
C PRO A 179 12.63 26.89 -4.34
N SER A 180 12.49 26.65 -3.03
CA SER A 180 13.11 27.41 -1.94
C SER A 180 14.61 27.09 -1.74
N GLY A 181 15.15 26.08 -2.42
CA GLY A 181 16.56 25.66 -2.31
C GLY A 181 16.83 24.61 -1.23
N GLU A 182 15.81 24.18 -0.49
CA GLU A 182 15.93 23.13 0.53
C GLU A 182 15.96 21.72 -0.08
N GLN A 183 16.57 20.77 0.64
CA GLN A 183 16.62 19.37 0.21
C GLN A 183 15.37 18.60 0.67
N GLY A 184 14.48 18.31 -0.27
CA GLY A 184 13.37 17.39 -0.14
C GLY A 184 13.65 16.02 -0.76
N ASN A 185 12.62 15.17 -0.76
CA ASN A 185 12.65 13.85 -1.39
C ASN A 185 11.53 13.73 -2.42
N GLN A 186 11.85 13.04 -3.52
CA GLN A 186 10.91 12.63 -4.55
C GLN A 186 10.77 11.10 -4.51
N TYR A 187 9.54 10.62 -4.38
CA TYR A 187 9.20 9.20 -4.37
C TYR A 187 8.40 8.85 -5.62
N GLN A 188 8.94 7.98 -6.46
CA GLN A 188 8.28 7.52 -7.68
C GLN A 188 7.62 6.17 -7.43
N PHE A 189 6.36 6.02 -7.82
CA PHE A 189 5.61 4.78 -7.66
C PHE A 189 5.27 4.20 -9.02
N ALA A 190 5.49 2.90 -9.20
CA ALA A 190 5.14 2.17 -10.42
C ALA A 190 4.00 1.18 -10.17
N CYS A 191 3.45 0.65 -11.25
CA CYS A 191 2.41 -0.38 -11.18
C CYS A 191 3.02 -1.78 -11.24
N SER A 192 2.52 -2.68 -10.40
CA SER A 192 2.80 -4.12 -10.43
C SER A 192 1.49 -4.90 -10.60
N PRO A 193 1.44 -5.98 -11.40
CA PRO A 193 0.28 -6.86 -11.44
C PRO A 193 0.10 -7.58 -10.09
N GLN A 194 -1.15 -7.76 -9.66
CA GLN A 194 -1.42 -8.56 -8.46
C GLN A 194 -1.22 -10.06 -8.77
N SER A 195 -0.14 -10.63 -8.26
CA SER A 195 0.12 -12.06 -8.33
C SER A 195 -0.62 -12.82 -7.23
N ARG A 196 -1.19 -13.98 -7.56
CA ARG A 196 -1.85 -14.86 -6.59
C ARG A 196 -0.84 -15.89 -6.06
N LEU A 197 -0.18 -15.56 -4.96
CA LEU A 197 0.68 -16.49 -4.23
C LEU A 197 -0.17 -17.25 -3.22
N ARG A 198 0.07 -18.55 -3.04
CA ARG A 198 -0.58 -19.34 -1.98
C ARG A 198 0.23 -19.24 -0.70
N CYS A 199 -0.45 -19.19 0.43
CA CYS A 199 0.25 -19.09 1.70
C CYS A 199 1.01 -20.37 2.06
N SER A 200 2.26 -20.23 2.49
CA SER A 200 3.00 -21.24 3.25
C SER A 200 2.36 -21.46 4.61
N ARG A 201 2.66 -22.62 5.22
CA ARG A 201 2.11 -22.95 6.54
C ARG A 201 2.56 -21.94 7.60
N LYS A 202 1.60 -21.34 8.31
CA LYS A 202 1.80 -20.36 9.40
C LYS A 202 2.49 -19.05 8.98
N GLU A 203 2.63 -18.77 7.69
CA GLU A 203 3.10 -17.46 7.26
C GLU A 203 1.96 -16.42 7.35
N PRO A 204 2.28 -15.13 7.57
CA PRO A 204 1.27 -14.08 7.57
C PRO A 204 0.70 -13.88 6.16
N CYS A 205 -0.62 -13.84 6.06
CA CYS A 205 -1.33 -13.62 4.79
C CYS A 205 -1.49 -12.14 4.44
N LYS A 206 -1.42 -11.25 5.44
CA LYS A 206 -1.53 -9.80 5.25
C LYS A 206 -0.72 -9.06 6.32
N LEU A 207 -0.09 -7.97 5.91
CA LEU A 207 0.61 -7.05 6.80
C LEU A 207 -0.14 -5.73 6.84
N PHE A 208 -0.24 -5.14 8.03
CA PHE A 208 -0.83 -3.83 8.24
C PHE A 208 0.21 -2.90 8.85
N SER A 209 0.27 -1.67 8.35
CA SER A 209 0.99 -0.57 8.99
C SER A 209 -0.01 0.52 9.32
N ALA A 210 -0.31 0.70 10.60
CA ALA A 210 -1.24 1.71 11.08
C ALA A 210 -0.46 2.90 11.62
N ARG A 211 -0.73 4.09 11.07
CA ARG A 211 -0.19 5.36 11.53
C ARG A 211 -1.31 6.18 12.15
N ARG A 212 -1.16 6.59 13.40
CA ARG A 212 -2.14 7.45 14.06
C ARG A 212 -2.09 8.85 13.44
N ARG A 213 -3.20 9.32 12.83
CA ARG A 213 -3.29 10.67 12.23
C ARG A 213 -4.07 11.63 13.12
N HIS A 214 -5.14 11.14 13.74
CA HIS A 214 -5.96 11.88 14.68
C HIS A 214 -6.32 10.94 15.84
N GLU A 215 -6.82 11.46 16.97
CA GLU A 215 -7.14 10.67 18.16
C GLU A 215 -8.02 9.42 17.91
N GLN A 216 -8.81 9.44 16.84
CA GLN A 216 -9.76 8.40 16.45
C GLN A 216 -9.59 7.94 14.99
N ILE A 217 -8.53 8.37 14.29
CA ILE A 217 -8.31 7.97 12.89
C ILE A 217 -6.88 7.43 12.75
N ASP A 218 -6.82 6.17 12.35
CA ASP A 218 -5.60 5.50 11.92
C ASP A 218 -5.56 5.44 10.39
N GLU A 219 -4.48 5.94 9.80
CA GLU A 219 -4.16 5.71 8.39
C GLU A 219 -3.49 4.34 8.29
N VAL A 220 -4.17 3.39 7.64
CA VAL A 220 -3.70 2.00 7.60
C VAL A 220 -3.36 1.57 6.18
N ASN A 221 -2.11 1.16 5.97
CA ASN A 221 -1.68 0.52 4.74
C ASN A 221 -1.75 -1.00 4.90
N ALA A 222 -2.65 -1.64 4.15
CA ALA A 222 -2.86 -3.08 4.18
C ALA A 222 -2.25 -3.77 2.94
N ASN A 223 -1.27 -4.64 3.15
CA ASN A 223 -0.56 -5.37 2.10
C ASN A 223 -0.89 -6.85 2.16
N THR A 224 -1.61 -7.36 1.16
CA THR A 224 -1.87 -8.80 1.03
C THR A 224 -0.61 -9.49 0.50
N ILE A 225 -0.16 -10.52 1.21
CA ILE A 225 1.07 -11.27 0.91
C ILE A 225 0.75 -12.51 0.10
N CYS A 226 -0.28 -13.25 0.52
CA CYS A 226 -0.66 -14.51 -0.07
C CYS A 226 -2.15 -14.80 0.14
N GLN A 227 -2.67 -15.79 -0.59
CA GLN A 227 -4.02 -16.30 -0.50
C GLN A 227 -4.04 -17.52 0.42
N CYS A 228 -4.90 -17.47 1.42
CA CYS A 228 -5.10 -18.56 2.37
C CYS A 228 -5.54 -19.85 1.66
N PRO A 229 -5.24 -21.03 2.25
CA PRO A 229 -5.75 -22.30 1.77
C PRO A 229 -7.29 -22.35 1.85
N ARG A 230 -7.88 -23.43 1.32
CA ARG A 230 -9.33 -23.66 1.43
C ARG A 230 -9.78 -23.63 2.89
N ASP A 231 -11.01 -23.17 3.11
CA ASP A 231 -11.66 -23.08 4.42
C ASP A 231 -10.91 -22.20 5.42
N HIS A 232 -10.01 -21.34 4.93
CA HIS A 232 -9.30 -20.35 5.72
C HIS A 232 -9.48 -18.96 5.11
N THR A 233 -9.68 -17.97 5.98
CA THR A 233 -9.79 -16.57 5.60
C THR A 233 -8.65 -15.74 6.17
N CYS A 234 -8.21 -14.77 5.37
CA CYS A 234 -7.23 -13.78 5.80
C CYS A 234 -7.96 -12.58 6.42
N PRO A 235 -7.55 -12.10 7.61
CA PRO A 235 -8.12 -10.91 8.23
C PRO A 235 -8.16 -9.71 7.29
N ARG A 236 -9.22 -8.91 7.37
CA ARG A 236 -9.41 -7.68 6.57
C ARG A 236 -9.00 -6.44 7.33
N HIS A 237 -9.22 -6.42 8.64
CA HIS A 237 -8.89 -5.33 9.53
C HIS A 237 -7.80 -5.73 10.54
N HIS A 238 -7.02 -4.75 11.03
CA HIS A 238 -5.88 -4.97 11.93
C HIS A 238 -6.28 -5.26 13.38
N THR A 239 -7.57 -5.11 13.71
CA THR A 239 -8.16 -5.45 15.02
C THR A 239 -8.94 -6.76 15.00
N GLU A 240 -9.04 -7.43 13.85
CA GLU A 240 -9.72 -8.72 13.74
C GLU A 240 -8.93 -9.84 14.45
N THR A 241 -9.65 -10.90 14.81
CA THR A 241 -9.04 -12.12 15.34
C THR A 241 -7.99 -12.67 14.36
N GLY A 242 -6.91 -13.23 14.88
CA GLY A 242 -5.81 -13.77 14.06
C GLY A 242 -4.83 -12.71 13.56
N VAL A 243 -4.99 -11.46 13.99
CA VAL A 243 -3.98 -10.41 13.81
C VAL A 243 -3.14 -10.28 15.08
N LEU A 244 -1.82 -10.34 14.92
CA LEU A 244 -0.86 -10.17 16.00
C LEU A 244 -0.12 -8.82 15.86
N PRO A 245 0.09 -8.07 16.95
CA PRO A 245 0.88 -6.85 16.91
C PRO A 245 2.35 -7.16 16.62
N GLY A 246 2.96 -6.33 15.78
CA GLY A 246 4.38 -6.38 15.43
C GLY A 246 5.17 -5.26 16.10
N VAL A 247 6.13 -4.71 15.34
CA VAL A 247 7.00 -3.62 15.78
C VAL A 247 6.23 -2.29 15.85
N THR A 248 6.52 -1.48 16.87
CA THR A 248 6.08 -0.10 16.99
C THR A 248 7.26 0.84 16.70
N TYR A 249 7.11 1.72 15.72
CA TYR A 249 8.04 2.78 15.37
C TYR A 249 7.58 4.08 16.02
N ALA A 250 8.00 4.29 17.27
CA ALA A 250 7.51 5.38 18.11
C ALA A 250 7.78 6.79 17.53
N ALA A 251 8.90 6.96 16.81
CA ALA A 251 9.25 8.26 16.21
C ALA A 251 8.26 8.73 15.13
N GLU A 252 7.49 7.81 14.54
CA GLU A 252 6.57 8.11 13.44
C GLU A 252 5.09 7.84 13.80
N ASP A 253 4.81 7.44 15.04
CA ASP A 253 3.52 6.93 15.52
C ASP A 253 2.94 5.81 14.65
N ILE A 254 3.83 4.90 14.20
CA ILE A 254 3.46 3.75 13.36
C ILE A 254 3.54 2.45 14.16
N ARG A 255 2.49 1.62 14.06
CA ARG A 255 2.49 0.24 14.56
C ARG A 255 2.21 -0.73 13.42
N THR A 256 2.97 -1.82 13.39
CA THR A 256 2.77 -2.91 12.42
C THR A 256 1.94 -4.03 13.02
N TYR A 257 1.20 -4.74 12.18
CA TYR A 257 0.41 -5.91 12.57
C TYR A 257 0.47 -6.99 11.49
N HIS A 258 0.44 -8.25 11.92
CA HIS A 258 0.56 -9.42 11.06
C HIS A 258 -0.73 -10.24 11.14
N GLY A 259 -1.49 -10.32 10.04
CA GLY A 259 -2.68 -11.16 9.93
C GLY A 259 -2.32 -12.56 9.43
N TYR A 260 -2.85 -13.58 10.10
CA TYR A 260 -2.63 -14.98 9.76
C TYR A 260 -3.92 -15.63 9.25
N CYS A 261 -3.78 -16.65 8.41
CA CYS A 261 -4.92 -17.43 7.95
C CYS A 261 -5.60 -18.12 9.14
N LEU A 262 -6.87 -17.84 9.34
CA LEU A 262 -7.71 -18.51 10.32
C LEU A 262 -8.70 -19.44 9.63
N PRO A 263 -9.09 -20.57 10.24
CA PRO A 263 -10.20 -21.35 9.74
C PRO A 263 -11.46 -20.47 9.71
N GLU A 264 -12.23 -20.57 8.62
CA GLU A 264 -13.55 -19.95 8.60
C GLU A 264 -14.37 -20.53 9.75
N PRO A 265 -15.10 -19.69 10.52
CA PRO A 265 -16.05 -20.23 11.46
C PRO A 265 -17.01 -21.14 10.68
N PRO A 266 -17.34 -22.33 11.20
CA PRO A 266 -18.33 -23.18 10.56
C PRO A 266 -19.59 -22.34 10.30
N PRO A 267 -20.29 -22.53 9.18
CA PRO A 267 -21.57 -21.85 8.96
C PRO A 267 -22.47 -22.23 10.14
N ASP A 268 -22.70 -21.29 11.05
CA ASP A 268 -23.40 -21.60 12.29
C ASP A 268 -24.78 -22.14 11.93
N VAL A 269 -24.99 -23.37 12.38
CA VAL A 269 -26.28 -23.91 12.73
C VAL A 269 -26.87 -22.90 13.72
N TYR A 270 -27.65 -21.95 13.21
CA TYR A 270 -28.60 -21.20 14.01
C TYR A 270 -29.61 -22.20 14.59
N ARG A 271 -29.22 -22.93 15.63
CA ARG A 271 -30.18 -23.50 16.57
C ARG A 271 -30.74 -22.31 17.32
N PHE A 272 -31.82 -21.75 16.78
CA PHE A 272 -32.83 -21.11 17.59
C PHE A 272 -33.19 -22.11 18.69
N VAL A 273 -32.62 -21.92 19.88
CA VAL A 273 -33.25 -22.41 21.08
C VAL A 273 -34.45 -21.50 21.24
N GLY A 274 -35.55 -21.89 20.60
CA GLY A 274 -36.84 -21.28 20.87
C GLY A 274 -37.08 -21.43 22.36
N ASP A 275 -37.34 -20.30 23.01
CA ASP A 275 -38.00 -20.28 24.30
C ASP A 275 -39.20 -21.23 24.21
N LYS A 276 -39.19 -22.24 25.06
CA LYS A 276 -40.32 -23.11 25.30
C LYS A 276 -40.94 -22.63 26.61
N ASP A 277 -42.09 -21.99 26.44
CA ASP A 277 -43.21 -21.78 27.37
C ASP A 277 -42.91 -21.18 28.75
#